data_AF-A0A6J7PHT0-F1
#
_entry.id   AF-A0A6J7PHT0-F1
#
_cell.length_a   1.000
_cell.length_b   1.000
_cell.length_c   1.000
_cell.angle_alpha   90.00
_cell.angle_beta   90.00
_cell.angle_gamma   90.00
#
_symmetry.space_group_name_H-M   'P 1'
#
loop_
_entity.id
_entity.type
_entity.pdbx_description
1 polymer ?
#
loop_
_entity_poly.entity_id
_entity_poly.type
_entity_poly.pdbx_seq_one_letter_code
_entity_poly.pdbx_strand_id
1 'polypeptide(L)'
;MILTDPDNPLSSGVDVEARPPGKRIKRLSLLSGGEKSLTAVAMLVAIFKARPSPFYVLDEVEAALDDVNLGRLLVILEELRASSQLIIITHQKRTMEIADALYGVTMRGDGVTEVISQRLRESDAS
;
A
#
# COMPACT_ATOMS: atom_id res chain seq x y z
N MET A 1 -11.20 -13.77 5.55
CA MET A 1 -11.97 -12.82 6.37
C MET A 1 -13.22 -13.54 6.84
N ILE A 2 -13.58 -13.40 8.11
CA ILE A 2 -14.76 -14.04 8.71
C ILE A 2 -15.54 -12.96 9.47
N LEU A 3 -16.87 -12.99 9.38
CA LEU A 3 -17.73 -12.12 10.17
C LEU A 3 -17.71 -12.57 11.63
N THR A 4 -17.55 -11.63 12.56
CA THR A 4 -17.64 -11.93 14.00
C THR A 4 -19.05 -12.32 14.43
N ASP A 5 -20.07 -11.80 13.72
CA ASP A 5 -21.48 -12.12 13.88
C ASP A 5 -22.13 -12.28 12.48
N PRO A 6 -22.16 -13.51 11.93
CA PRO A 6 -22.71 -13.76 10.60
C PRO A 6 -24.21 -13.45 10.46
N ASP A 7 -24.95 -13.46 11.56
CA ASP A 7 -26.41 -13.27 11.56
C ASP A 7 -26.80 -11.78 11.50
N ASN A 8 -25.86 -10.88 11.78
CA ASN A 8 -26.04 -9.43 11.62
C ASN A 8 -24.88 -8.77 10.85
N PRO A 9 -24.83 -8.93 9.51
CA PRO A 9 -23.68 -8.53 8.69
C PRO A 9 -23.37 -7.02 8.72
N LEU A 10 -24.38 -6.18 8.97
CA LEU A 10 -24.23 -4.72 8.97
C LEU A 10 -23.59 -4.18 10.26
N SER A 11 -23.75 -4.89 11.38
CA SER A 11 -23.12 -4.52 12.66
C SER A 11 -21.96 -5.43 13.04
N SER A 12 -21.71 -6.48 12.27
CA SER A 12 -20.61 -7.41 12.50
C SER A 12 -19.26 -6.76 12.23
N GLY A 13 -18.29 -7.05 13.08
CA GLY A 13 -16.88 -6.86 12.76
C GLY A 13 -16.39 -7.87 11.71
N VAL A 14 -15.16 -7.66 11.26
CA VAL A 14 -14.46 -8.56 10.33
C VAL A 14 -13.16 -9.01 10.97
N ASP A 15 -13.03 -10.31 11.18
CA ASP A 15 -11.78 -10.94 11.60
C ASP A 15 -10.94 -11.34 10.38
N VAL A 16 -9.65 -11.03 10.46
CA VAL A 16 -8.66 -11.45 9.46
C VAL A 16 -7.87 -12.62 10.03
N GLU A 17 -7.96 -13.75 9.35
CA GLU A 17 -7.17 -14.94 9.61
C GLU A 17 -6.16 -15.14 8.49
N ALA A 18 -4.95 -15.57 8.87
CA ALA A 18 -3.89 -15.88 7.92
C ALA A 18 -3.28 -17.25 8.23
N ARG A 19 -2.81 -17.91 7.18
CA ARG A 19 -2.07 -19.17 7.27
C ARG A 19 -0.69 -19.01 6.63
N PRO A 20 0.33 -18.62 7.41
CA PRO A 20 1.69 -18.57 6.92
C PRO A 20 2.20 -19.95 6.47
N PRO A 21 3.19 -20.03 5.56
CA PRO A 21 3.78 -21.29 5.12
C PRO A 21 4.22 -22.16 6.30
N GLY A 22 3.79 -23.42 6.32
CA GLY A 22 4.14 -24.38 7.38
C GLY A 22 3.48 -24.14 8.74
N LYS A 23 2.57 -23.17 8.89
CA LYS A 23 1.88 -22.88 10.16
C LYS A 23 0.37 -23.16 10.09
N ARG A 24 -0.22 -23.34 11.27
CA ARG A 24 -1.68 -23.38 11.45
C ARG A 24 -2.27 -21.99 11.25
N ILE A 25 -3.56 -21.95 10.92
CA ILE A 25 -4.33 -20.71 10.82
C ILE A 25 -4.27 -19.97 12.17
N LYS A 26 -4.01 -18.68 12.12
CA LYS A 26 -3.98 -17.80 13.29
C LYS A 26 -4.75 -16.52 13.00
N ARG A 27 -5.35 -15.96 14.04
CA ARG A 27 -5.89 -14.59 14.03
C ARG A 27 -4.75 -13.60 13.86
N LEU A 28 -5.02 -12.47 13.19
CA LEU A 28 -4.04 -11.41 12.94
C LEU A 28 -3.29 -10.97 14.21
N SER A 29 -3.97 -10.90 15.36
CA SER A 29 -3.39 -10.53 16.65
C SER A 29 -2.24 -11.45 17.10
N LEU A 30 -2.30 -12.74 16.72
CA LEU A 30 -1.36 -13.80 17.11
C LEU A 30 -0.20 -14.03 16.13
N LEU A 31 -0.14 -13.25 15.05
CA LEU A 31 0.93 -13.30 14.06
C LEU A 31 2.17 -12.52 14.53
N SER A 32 3.36 -12.96 14.08
CA SER A 32 4.59 -12.18 14.26
C SER A 32 4.55 -10.88 13.45
N GLY A 33 5.48 -9.95 13.69
CA GLY A 33 5.57 -8.69 12.94
C GLY A 33 5.63 -8.91 11.42
N GLY A 34 6.57 -9.72 10.94
CA GLY A 34 6.71 -10.02 9.51
C GLY A 34 5.50 -10.78 8.92
N GLU A 35 4.82 -11.62 9.71
CA GLU A 35 3.59 -12.29 9.28
C GLU A 35 2.42 -11.31 9.15
N LYS A 36 2.31 -10.33 10.07
CA LYS A 36 1.33 -9.25 9.99
C LYS A 36 1.56 -8.40 8.74
N SER A 37 2.80 -7.98 8.49
CA SER A 37 3.17 -7.18 7.32
C SER A 37 2.89 -7.91 6.00
N LEU A 38 3.23 -9.20 5.89
CA LEU A 38 2.89 -10.01 4.71
C LEU A 38 1.37 -10.15 4.50
N THR A 39 0.63 -10.36 5.59
CA THR A 39 -0.84 -10.46 5.54
C THR A 39 -1.47 -9.15 5.07
N ALA A 40 -0.97 -8.01 5.54
CA ALA A 40 -1.42 -6.69 5.11
C ALA A 40 -1.17 -6.47 3.61
N VAL A 41 0.03 -6.79 3.11
CA VAL A 41 0.34 -6.72 1.66
C VAL A 41 -0.62 -7.61 0.85
N ALA A 42 -0.83 -8.85 1.29
CA ALA A 42 -1.76 -9.77 0.62
C ALA A 42 -3.21 -9.22 0.60
N MET A 43 -3.64 -8.58 1.68
CA MET A 43 -4.96 -7.96 1.78
C MET A 43 -5.11 -6.76 0.83
N LEU A 44 -4.10 -5.88 0.74
CA LEU A 44 -4.09 -4.77 -0.22
C LEU A 44 -4.19 -5.28 -1.66
N VAL A 45 -3.39 -6.29 -2.02
CA VAL A 45 -3.46 -6.92 -3.36
C VAL A 45 -4.86 -7.46 -3.64
N ALA A 46 -5.46 -8.16 -2.67
CA ALA A 46 -6.79 -8.72 -2.84
C ALA A 46 -7.84 -7.63 -3.11
N ILE A 47 -7.75 -6.50 -2.41
CA ILE A 47 -8.65 -5.35 -2.59
C ILE A 47 -8.48 -4.77 -4.01
N PHE A 48 -7.25 -4.46 -4.42
CA PHE A 48 -6.98 -3.85 -5.73
C PHE A 48 -7.37 -4.76 -6.90
N LYS A 49 -7.16 -6.09 -6.77
CA LYS A 49 -7.54 -7.06 -7.80
C LYS A 49 -9.05 -7.31 -7.85
N ALA A 50 -9.74 -7.26 -6.71
CA ALA A 50 -11.18 -7.53 -6.67
C ALA A 50 -12.01 -6.40 -7.31
N ARG A 51 -11.55 -5.15 -7.20
CA ARG A 51 -12.20 -3.98 -7.81
C ARG A 51 -11.15 -3.02 -8.39
N PRO A 52 -10.71 -3.26 -9.63
CA PRO A 52 -9.78 -2.37 -10.30
C PRO A 52 -10.37 -0.97 -10.43
N SER A 53 -9.63 0.04 -10.00
CA SER A 53 -9.97 1.46 -10.12
C SER A 53 -9.14 2.13 -11.22
N PRO A 54 -9.67 3.13 -11.94
CA PRO A 54 -8.86 3.93 -12.86
C PRO A 54 -7.72 4.70 -12.16
N PHE A 55 -7.87 4.98 -10.86
CA PHE A 55 -6.80 5.59 -10.05
C PHE A 55 -6.86 5.14 -8.58
N TYR A 56 -5.72 5.24 -7.89
CA TYR A 56 -5.57 4.98 -6.47
C TYR A 56 -4.84 6.12 -5.78
N VAL A 57 -5.28 6.45 -4.56
CA VAL A 57 -4.58 7.36 -3.65
C VAL A 57 -4.15 6.56 -2.43
N LEU A 58 -2.84 6.52 -2.17
CA LEU A 58 -2.24 5.76 -1.07
C LEU A 58 -1.48 6.73 -0.16
N ASP A 59 -1.71 6.62 1.15
CA ASP A 59 -1.08 7.49 2.14
C ASP A 59 -0.30 6.64 3.14
N GLU A 60 1.02 6.73 3.08
CA GLU A 60 2.01 6.05 3.93
C GLU A 60 1.72 4.57 4.22
N VAL A 61 1.17 3.85 3.23
CA VAL A 61 0.73 2.46 3.37
C VAL A 61 1.88 1.49 3.67
N GLU A 62 3.12 1.90 3.40
CA GLU A 62 4.34 1.14 3.65
C GLU A 62 4.91 1.31 5.06
N ALA A 63 4.43 2.25 5.89
CA ALA A 63 5.07 2.61 7.15
C ALA A 63 5.21 1.45 8.16
N ALA A 64 4.38 0.41 8.03
CA ALA A 64 4.38 -0.78 8.88
C ALA A 64 5.08 -2.01 8.25
N LEU A 65 5.75 -1.85 7.10
CA LEU A 65 6.39 -2.95 6.38
C LEU A 65 7.90 -3.00 6.65
N ASP A 66 8.41 -4.23 6.81
CA ASP A 66 9.86 -4.48 6.75
C ASP A 66 10.39 -4.39 5.31
N ASP A 67 11.72 -4.35 5.13
CA ASP A 67 12.36 -4.17 3.82
C ASP A 67 11.97 -5.22 2.78
N VAL A 68 11.70 -6.45 3.22
CA VAL A 68 11.32 -7.57 2.36
C VAL A 68 9.90 -7.37 1.86
N ASN A 69 8.97 -7.01 2.74
CA ASN A 69 7.58 -6.76 2.39
C ASN A 69 7.38 -5.44 1.64
N LEU A 70 8.19 -4.42 1.93
CA LEU A 70 8.28 -3.20 1.13
C LEU A 70 8.63 -3.54 -0.32
N GLY A 71 9.65 -4.40 -0.55
CA GLY A 71 9.99 -4.86 -1.89
C GLY A 71 8.82 -5.52 -2.62
N ARG A 72 8.03 -6.35 -1.91
CA ARG A 72 6.82 -6.97 -2.49
C ARG A 72 5.77 -5.93 -2.85
N LEU A 73 5.52 -4.95 -1.97
CA LEU A 73 4.59 -3.86 -2.24
C LEU A 73 5.00 -3.07 -3.49
N LEU A 74 6.28 -2.75 -3.65
CA LEU A 74 6.76 -1.99 -4.81
C LEU A 74 6.49 -2.72 -6.13
N VAL A 75 6.69 -4.05 -6.19
CA VAL A 75 6.35 -4.86 -7.37
C VAL A 75 4.86 -4.73 -7.71
N ILE A 76 3.99 -4.80 -6.72
CA ILE A 76 2.53 -4.65 -6.91
C ILE A 76 2.20 -3.25 -7.43
N LEU A 77 2.83 -2.21 -6.89
CA LEU A 77 2.61 -0.83 -7.34
C LEU A 77 3.06 -0.64 -8.79
N GLU A 78 4.17 -1.24 -9.21
CA GLU A 78 4.60 -1.21 -10.62
C GLU A 78 3.61 -1.93 -11.55
N GLU A 79 3.09 -3.09 -11.13
CA GLU A 79 2.05 -3.80 -11.88
C GLU A 79 0.76 -2.96 -12.02
N LEU A 80 0.32 -2.32 -10.93
CA LEU A 80 -0.88 -1.48 -10.94
C LEU A 80 -0.69 -0.23 -11.80
N ARG A 81 0.49 0.39 -11.77
CA ARG A 81 0.84 1.57 -12.58
C ARG A 81 0.62 1.35 -14.07
N ALA A 82 0.77 0.11 -14.56
CA ALA A 82 0.56 -0.22 -15.96
C ALA A 82 -0.90 -0.04 -16.44
N SER A 83 -1.86 -0.01 -15.51
CA SER A 83 -3.30 0.05 -15.83
C SER A 83 -4.09 1.10 -15.06
N SER A 84 -3.47 1.75 -14.07
CA SER A 84 -4.13 2.70 -13.18
C SER A 84 -3.19 3.85 -12.79
N GLN A 85 -3.75 5.05 -12.62
CA GLN A 85 -2.98 6.18 -12.09
C GLN A 85 -2.75 5.99 -10.59
N LEU A 86 -1.51 6.14 -10.13
CA LEU A 86 -1.16 6.05 -8.71
C LEU A 86 -0.75 7.42 -8.18
N ILE A 87 -1.38 7.86 -7.09
CA ILE A 87 -0.97 9.02 -6.29
C ILE A 87 -0.55 8.49 -4.93
N ILE A 88 0.73 8.60 -4.60
CA ILE A 88 1.29 8.03 -3.37
C ILE A 88 1.90 9.14 -2.55
N ILE A 89 1.41 9.29 -1.32
CA ILE A 89 1.98 10.15 -0.30
C ILE A 89 2.90 9.26 0.55
N THR A 90 4.18 9.60 0.57
CA THR A 90 5.19 8.78 1.24
C THR A 90 6.44 9.58 1.57
N HIS A 91 7.16 9.16 2.60
CA HIS A 91 8.53 9.56 2.90
C HIS A 91 9.56 8.45 2.60
N GLN A 92 9.13 7.31 2.04
CA GLN A 92 9.97 6.14 1.78
C GLN A 92 10.73 6.26 0.45
N LYS A 93 12.06 6.27 0.51
CA LYS A 93 12.94 6.49 -0.65
C LYS A 93 12.72 5.49 -1.78
N ARG A 94 12.61 4.20 -1.45
CA ARG A 94 12.39 3.13 -2.45
C ARG A 94 11.05 3.26 -3.17
N THR A 95 10.02 3.79 -2.51
CA THR A 95 8.73 4.10 -3.14
C THR A 95 8.84 5.30 -4.08
N MET A 96 9.60 6.33 -3.67
CA MET A 96 9.86 7.50 -4.51
C MET A 96 10.65 7.15 -5.78
N GLU A 97 11.60 6.21 -5.69
CA GLU A 97 12.46 5.79 -6.80
C GLU A 97 11.70 5.19 -8.00
N ILE A 98 10.54 4.57 -7.77
CA ILE A 98 9.73 3.94 -8.83
C ILE A 98 8.71 4.90 -9.46
N ALA A 99 8.59 6.13 -8.93
CA ALA A 99 7.63 7.12 -9.38
C ALA A 99 8.03 7.77 -10.72
N ASP A 100 7.04 8.15 -11.53
CA ASP A 100 7.30 8.85 -12.80
C ASP A 100 7.53 10.36 -12.55
N ALA A 101 6.91 10.90 -11.50
CA ALA A 101 7.09 12.27 -11.03
C ALA A 101 7.01 12.33 -9.51
N LEU A 102 7.79 13.24 -8.92
CA LEU A 102 7.78 13.57 -7.50
C LEU A 102 7.23 14.98 -7.29
N TYR A 103 6.40 15.11 -6.25
CA TYR A 103 5.91 16.37 -5.74
C TYR A 103 6.38 16.52 -4.30
N GLY A 104 7.41 17.33 -4.09
CA GLY A 104 7.93 17.69 -2.77
C GLY A 104 7.09 18.81 -2.17
N VAL A 105 6.58 18.58 -0.97
CA VAL A 105 5.85 19.59 -0.19
C VAL A 105 6.78 20.14 0.88
N THR A 106 7.00 21.45 0.87
CA THR A 106 7.85 22.15 1.86
C THR A 106 7.10 23.31 2.48
N MET A 107 7.45 23.69 3.70
CA MET A 107 6.93 24.90 4.34
C MET A 107 7.97 25.99 4.28
N ARG A 108 7.60 27.15 3.72
CA ARG A 108 8.37 28.38 3.92
C ARG A 108 8.03 29.00 5.28
N GLY A 109 8.75 30.07 5.64
CA GLY A 109 8.33 30.94 6.74
C GLY A 109 6.87 31.37 6.59
N ASP A 110 6.22 31.65 7.72
CA ASP A 110 4.82 32.09 7.82
C ASP A 110 3.74 31.02 7.56
N GLY A 111 4.09 29.72 7.62
CA GLY A 111 3.12 28.63 7.55
C GLY A 111 2.52 28.40 6.16
N VAL A 112 3.11 29.01 5.13
CA VAL A 112 2.72 28.82 3.72
C VAL A 112 3.44 27.60 3.16
N THR A 113 2.65 26.65 2.66
CA THR A 113 3.15 25.47 1.96
C THR A 113 3.48 25.80 0.51
N GLU A 114 4.66 25.39 0.06
CA GLU A 114 5.09 25.43 -1.34
C GLU A 114 5.26 24.00 -1.87
N VAL A 115 4.90 23.79 -3.14
CA VAL A 115 5.03 22.51 -3.83
C VAL A 115 6.08 22.64 -4.92
N ILE A 116 7.06 21.74 -4.91
CA ILE A 116 8.10 21.62 -5.91
C ILE A 116 7.88 20.31 -6.66
N SER A 117 7.91 20.33 -7.99
CA SER A 117 7.71 19.14 -8.81
C SER A 117 8.95 18.78 -9.63
N GLN A 118 9.24 17.49 -9.73
CA GLN A 118 10.29 16.95 -10.60
C GLN A 118 9.76 15.72 -11.35
N ARG A 119 9.98 15.65 -12.66
CA ARG A 119 9.79 14.39 -13.41
C ARG A 119 11.06 13.55 -13.29
N LEU A 120 10.90 12.28 -12.94
CA LEU A 120 12.03 11.35 -12.75
C LEU A 120 12.31 10.52 -14.00
N ARG A 121 11.26 10.22 -14.78
CA ARG A 121 11.38 9.53 -16.06
C ARG A 121 11.01 10.49 -17.17
N GLU A 122 11.99 10.90 -17.96
CA GLU A 122 11.70 11.41 -19.30
C GLU A 122 11.13 10.25 -20.11
N SER A 123 10.00 10.48 -20.76
CA SER A 123 9.48 9.59 -21.78
C SER A 123 10.60 9.31 -22.78
N ASP A 124 11.00 8.05 -22.91
CA ASP A 124 11.60 7.51 -24.14
C ASP A 124 10.60 7.75 -25.27
N ALA A 125 10.56 8.98 -25.77
CA ALA A 125 9.90 9.36 -26.99
C ALA A 125 10.97 9.24 -28.08
N SER A 126 11.01 8.07 -28.71
CA SER A 126 11.57 7.85 -30.04
C SER A 126 10.51 7.17 -30.89
#